data_AF-A0A7X8UI02-F1
#
_entry.id   AF-A0A7X8UI02-F1
#
_cell.length_a   1.000
_cell.length_b   1.000
_cell.length_c   1.000
_cell.angle_alpha   90.00
_cell.angle_beta   90.00
_cell.angle_gamma   90.00
#
_symmetry.space_group_name_H-M   'P 1'
#
loop_
_entity.id
_entity.type
_entity.pdbx_description
1 polymer ?
#
loop_
_entity_poly.entity_id
_entity_poly.type
_entity_poly.pdbx_seq_one_letter_code
_entity_poly.pdbx_strand_id
1 'polypeptide(L)'
;MSHSRHVVRAGIAPPLTSILLVFALLLLLIGVGVGAAGCGPSGLEEVRLDSGPITGALEKSDQGDVWTFKGIPYAAPPVGELRWKPPQPVEPWDEP
;
A
#
# COMPACT_ATOMS: atom_id res chain seq x y z
N MET A 1 63.66 -28.82 46.90
CA MET A 1 63.78 -27.48 46.28
C MET A 1 62.68 -27.35 45.25
N SER A 2 61.76 -26.43 45.51
CA SER A 2 60.50 -26.19 44.80
C SER A 2 60.75 -25.33 43.57
N HIS A 3 60.32 -25.72 42.37
CA HIS A 3 60.25 -24.82 41.21
C HIS A 3 58.89 -24.96 40.50
N SER A 4 58.04 -23.97 40.82
CA SER A 4 56.95 -23.36 40.07
C SER A 4 56.36 -24.09 38.85
N ARG A 5 55.10 -24.50 39.00
CA ARG A 5 54.18 -24.73 37.89
C ARG A 5 53.84 -23.38 37.24
N HIS A 6 54.26 -23.18 35.99
CA HIS A 6 53.83 -22.03 35.21
C HIS A 6 52.33 -22.13 34.93
N VAL A 7 51.58 -21.19 35.50
CA VAL A 7 50.14 -21.01 35.28
C VAL A 7 49.94 -20.51 33.85
N VAL A 8 49.25 -21.31 33.03
CA VAL A 8 48.76 -20.91 31.71
C VAL A 8 47.72 -19.80 31.91
N ARG A 9 48.10 -18.55 31.62
CA ARG A 9 47.15 -17.45 31.50
C ARG A 9 46.59 -17.47 30.07
N ALA A 10 45.38 -18.00 29.93
CA ALA A 10 44.59 -17.88 28.71
C ALA A 10 44.27 -16.39 28.49
N GLY A 11 44.99 -15.77 27.56
CA GLY A 11 44.78 -14.39 27.14
C GLY A 11 43.50 -14.27 26.31
N ILE A 12 42.59 -13.47 26.83
CA ILE A 12 41.38 -12.94 26.23
C ILE A 12 41.64 -12.51 24.76
N ALA A 13 40.93 -13.11 23.80
CA ALA A 13 40.90 -12.65 22.40
C ALA A 13 39.49 -12.16 22.02
N PRO A 14 39.15 -10.86 22.18
CA PRO A 14 37.81 -10.34 21.91
C PRO A 14 37.70 -9.35 20.72
N PRO A 15 38.45 -9.41 19.59
CA PRO A 15 38.15 -8.54 18.45
C PRO A 15 37.15 -9.18 17.47
N LEU A 16 37.31 -10.46 17.12
CA LEU A 16 36.58 -11.09 16.01
C LEU A 16 35.14 -11.48 16.37
N THR A 17 34.92 -12.00 17.59
CA THR A 17 33.59 -12.36 18.09
C THR A 17 32.71 -11.14 18.28
N SER A 18 33.27 -10.04 18.79
CA SER A 18 32.58 -8.76 18.98
C SER A 18 32.13 -8.15 17.65
N ILE A 19 32.99 -8.19 16.62
CA ILE A 19 32.63 -7.71 15.27
C ILE A 19 31.49 -8.54 14.69
N LEU A 20 31.54 -9.87 14.81
CA LEU A 20 30.52 -10.76 14.28
C LEU A 20 29.15 -10.56 14.95
N LEU A 21 29.13 -10.27 16.25
CA LEU A 21 27.91 -9.94 16.99
C LEU A 21 27.34 -8.57 16.61
N VAL A 22 28.18 -7.57 16.39
CA VAL A 22 27.75 -6.24 15.92
C VAL A 22 27.18 -6.33 14.50
N PHE A 23 27.81 -7.10 13.61
CA PHE A 23 27.28 -7.36 12.27
C PHE A 23 25.96 -8.13 12.31
N ALA A 24 25.86 -9.17 13.13
CA ALA A 24 24.61 -9.91 13.29
C ALA A 24 23.48 -9.02 13.85
N LEU A 25 23.78 -8.13 14.80
CA LEU A 25 22.83 -7.16 15.34
C LEU A 25 22.44 -6.10 14.30
N LEU A 26 23.38 -5.61 13.50
CA LEU A 26 23.10 -4.71 12.38
C LEU A 26 22.20 -5.37 11.33
N LEU A 27 22.48 -6.61 10.95
CA LEU A 27 21.65 -7.38 10.02
C LEU A 27 20.24 -7.62 10.58
N LEU A 28 20.12 -7.88 11.87
CA LEU A 28 18.84 -8.02 12.55
C LEU A 28 18.06 -6.70 12.58
N LEU A 29 18.71 -5.58 12.88
CA LEU A 29 18.08 -4.25 12.92
C LEU A 29 17.65 -3.77 11.53
N ILE A 30 18.41 -4.10 10.48
CA ILE A 30 18.05 -3.79 9.08
C ILE A 30 16.91 -4.69 8.60
N GLY A 31 16.88 -5.97 9.03
CA GLY A 31 15.87 -6.95 8.60
C GLY A 31 14.46 -6.76 9.17
N VAL A 32 14.29 -5.99 10.25
CA VAL A 32 12.99 -5.82 10.94
C VAL A 32 12.14 -4.66 10.39
N GLY A 33 12.67 -3.87 9.45
CA GLY A 33 12.00 -2.67 8.94
C GLY A 33 10.96 -2.85 7.83
N VAL A 34 10.78 -4.03 7.25
CA VAL A 34 9.79 -4.27 6.17
C VAL A 34 8.49 -4.80 6.77
N GLY A 35 7.87 -4.00 7.62
CA GLY A 35 6.45 -4.15 7.93
C GLY A 35 5.68 -3.82 6.65
N ALA A 36 4.95 -4.81 6.12
CA ALA A 36 4.17 -4.69 4.90
C ALA A 36 3.43 -3.34 4.85
N ALA A 37 3.88 -2.45 3.97
CA ALA A 37 3.03 -1.38 3.49
C ALA A 37 1.78 -2.08 2.93
N GLY A 38 0.65 -1.92 3.62
CA GLY A 38 -0.63 -2.36 3.12
C GLY A 38 -0.94 -1.60 1.85
N CYS A 39 -0.45 -2.10 0.72
CA CYS A 39 -0.97 -1.82 -0.60
C CYS A 39 -2.34 -2.53 -0.67
N GLY A 40 -3.35 -1.91 -0.05
CA GLY A 40 -4.70 -2.08 -0.59
C GLY A 40 -4.72 -1.49 -2.00
N PRO A 41 -5.71 -1.80 -2.86
CA PRO A 41 -5.81 -1.20 -4.18
C PRO A 41 -5.86 0.33 -4.05
N SER A 42 -4.70 0.97 -4.19
CA SER A 42 -4.55 2.40 -4.33
C SER A 42 -4.59 2.66 -5.83
N GLY A 43 -5.81 2.68 -6.37
CA GLY A 43 -6.05 2.85 -7.79
C GLY A 43 -7.42 3.46 -8.03
N LEU A 44 -7.47 4.32 -9.03
CA LEU A 44 -8.71 4.65 -9.73
C LEU A 44 -9.12 3.39 -10.51
N GLU A 45 -10.35 2.89 -10.30
CA GLU A 45 -10.86 1.74 -11.04
C GLU A 45 -11.66 2.23 -12.25
N GLU A 46 -11.24 1.83 -13.45
CA GLU A 46 -11.98 2.13 -14.68
C GLU A 46 -13.01 1.02 -14.97
N VAL A 47 -14.27 1.40 -15.18
CA VAL A 47 -15.35 0.49 -15.56
C VAL A 47 -16.00 1.00 -16.85
N ARG A 48 -16.31 0.09 -17.78
CA ARG A 48 -17.04 0.44 -19.00
C ARG A 48 -18.54 0.26 -18.84
N LEU A 49 -19.28 1.32 -19.14
CA LEU A 49 -20.73 1.32 -19.32
C LEU A 49 -21.08 1.32 -20.81
N ASP A 50 -22.35 1.09 -21.13
CA ASP A 50 -22.87 1.22 -22.50
C ASP A 50 -22.73 2.66 -23.05
N SER A 51 -22.76 3.65 -22.16
CA SER A 51 -22.65 5.08 -22.51
C SER A 51 -21.21 5.62 -22.54
N GLY A 52 -20.23 4.90 -21.98
CA GLY A 52 -18.85 5.38 -21.89
C GLY A 52 -18.06 4.83 -20.69
N PRO A 53 -16.76 5.11 -20.61
CA PRO A 53 -15.92 4.72 -19.47
C PRO A 53 -16.21 5.59 -18.23
N ILE A 54 -16.07 5.03 -17.03
CA ILE A 54 -16.15 5.77 -15.77
C ILE A 54 -14.99 5.39 -14.85
N THR A 55 -14.67 6.28 -13.92
CA THR A 55 -13.67 6.01 -12.88
C THR A 55 -14.29 6.01 -11.48
N GLY A 56 -13.90 5.04 -10.66
CA GLY A 56 -14.27 4.94 -9.24
C GLY A 56 -13.05 5.01 -8.32
N ALA A 57 -13.30 5.25 -7.04
CA ALA A 57 -12.28 5.24 -6.00
C ALA A 57 -12.61 4.22 -4.91
N LEU A 58 -11.58 3.57 -4.36
CA LEU A 58 -11.73 2.71 -3.20
C LEU A 58 -11.82 3.59 -1.95
N GLU A 59 -12.95 3.54 -1.26
CA GLU A 59 -13.22 4.24 -0.03
C GLU A 59 -13.25 3.25 1.14
N LYS A 60 -12.53 3.58 2.22
CA LYS A 60 -12.51 2.75 3.44
C LYS A 60 -13.73 3.06 4.31
N SER A 61 -14.34 2.03 4.89
CA SER A 61 -15.41 2.17 5.88
C SER A 61 -15.22 1.21 7.06
N ASP A 62 -15.91 1.46 8.16
CA ASP A 62 -15.91 0.58 9.35
C ASP A 62 -16.44 -0.84 9.06
N GLN A 63 -17.15 -1.02 7.94
CA GLN A 63 -17.71 -2.30 7.49
C GLN A 63 -16.85 -2.97 6.40
N GLY A 64 -15.72 -2.38 6.02
CA GLY A 64 -14.85 -2.83 4.94
C GLY A 64 -14.67 -1.78 3.84
N ASP A 65 -13.77 -2.06 2.91
CA ASP A 65 -13.48 -1.20 1.78
C ASP A 65 -14.56 -1.38 0.68
N VAL A 66 -14.96 -0.27 0.06
CA VAL A 66 -15.99 -0.23 -0.99
C VAL A 66 -15.54 0.62 -2.17
N TRP A 67 -15.94 0.24 -3.38
CA TRP A 67 -15.74 1.08 -4.56
C TRP A 67 -16.87 2.08 -4.71
N THR A 68 -16.52 3.36 -4.87
CA THR A 68 -17.47 4.45 -5.00
C THR A 68 -17.31 5.13 -6.36
N PHE A 69 -18.41 5.21 -7.12
CA PHE A 69 -18.50 5.93 -8.39
C PHE A 69 -19.52 7.06 -8.24
N LYS A 70 -19.11 8.30 -8.50
CA LYS A 70 -19.89 9.52 -8.23
C LYS A 70 -20.02 10.35 -9.49
N GLY A 71 -21.15 11.03 -9.65
CA GLY A 71 -21.37 11.99 -10.75
C GLY A 71 -21.65 11.37 -12.12
N ILE A 72 -22.00 10.08 -12.20
CA ILE A 72 -22.27 9.39 -13.48
C ILE A 72 -23.51 9.98 -14.17
N PRO A 73 -23.38 10.53 -15.39
CA PRO A 73 -24.52 10.97 -16.19
C PRO A 73 -25.42 9.78 -16.58
N TYR A 74 -26.72 9.88 -16.31
CA TYR A 74 -27.70 8.82 -16.63
C TYR A 74 -28.79 9.26 -17.61
N ALA A 75 -28.96 10.56 -17.82
CA ALA A 75 -29.93 11.15 -18.73
C ALA A 75 -29.43 12.54 -19.18
N ALA A 76 -29.95 13.03 -20.30
CA ALA A 76 -29.71 14.41 -20.71
C ALA A 76 -30.25 15.41 -19.67
N PRO A 77 -29.56 16.53 -19.40
CA PRO A 77 -30.01 17.54 -18.44
C PRO A 77 -31.42 18.07 -18.78
N PRO A 78 -32.39 18.04 -17.85
CA PRO A 78 -33.78 18.46 -18.10
C PRO A 78 -33.91 19.99 -18.02
N VAL A 79 -33.20 20.70 -18.87
CA VAL A 79 -33.18 22.18 -18.94
C VAL A 79 -33.80 22.67 -20.25
N GLY A 80 -34.22 23.94 -20.29
CA GLY A 80 -34.85 24.55 -21.47
C GLY A 80 -36.09 23.77 -21.92
N GLU A 81 -36.11 23.40 -23.20
CA GLU A 81 -37.19 22.62 -23.83
C GLU A 81 -37.42 21.23 -23.23
N LEU A 82 -36.50 20.72 -22.40
CA LEU A 82 -36.59 19.39 -21.78
C LEU A 82 -37.21 19.42 -20.37
N ARG A 83 -37.42 20.59 -19.75
CA ARG A 83 -37.73 20.72 -18.30
C ARG A 83 -38.93 19.93 -17.80
N TRP A 84 -39.95 19.75 -18.62
CA TRP A 84 -41.19 19.06 -18.25
C TRP A 84 -41.45 17.81 -19.11
N LYS A 85 -40.41 17.35 -19.81
CA LYS A 85 -40.47 16.15 -20.66
C LYS A 85 -39.92 14.95 -19.89
N PRO A 86 -40.27 13.72 -20.31
CA PRO A 86 -39.61 12.52 -19.81
C PRO A 86 -38.07 12.60 -19.99
N PRO A 87 -37.29 11.92 -19.13
CA PRO A 87 -35.84 11.84 -19.27
C PRO A 87 -35.44 11.37 -20.66
N GLN A 88 -34.50 12.06 -21.28
CA GLN A 88 -33.92 11.65 -22.57
C GLN A 88 -32.63 10.87 -22.33
N PRO A 89 -32.27 9.91 -23.20
CA PRO A 89 -31.00 9.20 -23.11
C PRO A 89 -29.82 10.16 -23.00
N VAL A 90 -28.79 9.76 -22.27
CA VAL A 90 -27.53 10.50 -22.18
C VAL A 90 -26.75 10.38 -23.49
N GLU A 91 -26.03 11.43 -23.87
CA GLU A 91 -25.08 11.35 -24.97
C GLU A 91 -23.88 10.50 -24.57
N PRO A 92 -23.45 9.52 -25.40
CA PRO A 92 -22.26 8.73 -25.12
C PRO A 92 -21.00 9.60 -25.04
N TRP A 93 -20.03 9.15 -24.26
CA TRP A 93 -18.74 9.83 -24.07
C TRP A 93 -17.57 8.86 -24.17
N ASP A 94 -16.40 9.39 -24.53
CA ASP A 94 -15.21 8.59 -24.83
C ASP A 94 -14.18 8.58 -23.68
N GLU A 95 -14.28 9.49 -22.71
CA GLU A 95 -13.31 9.67 -21.61
C GLU A 95 -14.01 9.76 -20.24
N PRO A 96 -13.42 9.16 -19.18
CA PRO A 96 -14.03 9.06 -17.85
C PRO A 96 -13.99 10.35 -17.01
#